data_AF-X1UKV7-F1
#
_entry.id   AF-X1UKV7-F1
#
_cell.length_a   1.000
_cell.length_b   1.000
_cell.length_c   1.000
_cell.angle_alpha   90.00
_cell.angle_beta   90.00
_cell.angle_gamma   90.00
#
_symmetry.space_group_name_H-M   'P 1'
#
loop_
_entity.id
_entity.type
_entity.pdbx_description
1 polymer ?
#
loop_
_entity_poly.entity_id
_entity_poly.type
_entity_poly.pdbx_seq_one_letter_code
_entity_poly.pdbx_strand_id
1 'polypeptide(L)'
;IYGGAGNDTIDGGAGFDYIYGGSSNPGELVGDDVIYGGIGSDFFDGQGGSDTYIMSLQGADNSSLINVFDTGTDPADTDFLIINGTDFADQFLLRASADLNGLAFVALLNRDGNVERLDYEGVEVLVVNGLAGDDRFAVDDVRAKATINGGIGEDFFQIGQLYKSERTPEAANVDPQDVFATIETTRGFLSNGISQPMDIASGAGDDEFIVFHNKAVLTLYGGNGDDTFTVRAFALAGSQDNLRDRTDITGGSGADLIQYAVNAPVNIDGG
;
A
#
# COMPACT_ATOMS: atom_id res chain seq x y z
N ILE A 1 5.09 12.35 22.73
CA ILE A 1 4.88 11.22 23.67
C ILE A 1 6.12 10.33 23.56
N TYR A 2 6.59 9.77 24.67
CA TYR A 2 7.70 8.82 24.70
C TYR A 2 7.23 7.59 25.47
N GLY A 3 7.36 6.38 24.91
CA GLY A 3 7.07 5.13 25.62
C GLY A 3 8.13 4.88 26.69
N GLY A 4 9.39 4.79 26.25
CA GLY A 4 10.53 4.60 27.12
C GLY A 4 11.17 3.23 26.93
N ALA A 5 11.59 2.60 28.03
CA ALA A 5 12.30 1.33 27.96
C ALA A 5 11.34 0.14 28.03
N GLY A 6 11.59 -0.87 27.20
CA GLY A 6 10.74 -2.05 27.08
C GLY A 6 9.47 -1.76 26.29
N ASN A 7 8.59 -2.77 26.21
CA ASN A 7 7.43 -2.73 25.35
C ASN A 7 6.34 -1.79 25.88
N ASP A 8 5.97 -0.82 25.06
CA ASP A 8 4.98 0.20 25.38
C ASP A 8 3.72 0.08 24.51
N THR A 9 2.61 0.62 25.04
CA THR A 9 1.38 0.84 24.28
C THR A 9 1.02 2.30 24.36
N ILE A 10 1.05 2.98 23.23
CA ILE A 10 0.95 4.43 23.14
C ILE A 10 -0.26 4.79 22.30
N ASP A 11 -1.05 5.76 22.76
CA ASP A 11 -2.16 6.35 22.03
C ASP A 11 -1.90 7.85 21.86
N GLY A 12 -1.80 8.30 20.61
CA GLY A 12 -1.64 9.71 20.26
C GLY A 12 -2.89 10.53 20.60
N GLY A 13 -4.07 9.91 20.58
CA GLY A 13 -5.32 10.59 20.83
C GLY A 13 -5.71 11.51 19.68
N ALA A 14 -5.89 12.80 19.92
CA ALA A 14 -6.30 13.74 18.90
C ALA A 14 -5.38 14.95 18.89
N GLY A 15 -4.94 15.39 17.71
CA GLY A 15 -4.12 16.57 17.59
C GLY A 15 -2.98 16.40 16.60
N PHE A 16 -1.85 17.00 16.92
CA PHE A 16 -0.60 16.81 16.19
C PHE A 16 0.37 16.21 17.18
N ASP A 17 0.65 14.92 17.06
CA ASP A 17 1.44 14.16 18.00
C ASP A 17 2.80 13.80 17.42
N TYR A 18 3.81 13.88 18.29
CA TYR A 18 5.15 13.36 18.03
C TYR A 18 5.36 12.20 18.98
N ILE A 19 5.39 10.98 18.48
CA ILE A 19 5.50 9.78 19.31
C ILE A 19 6.79 9.05 19.00
N TYR A 20 7.48 8.73 20.09
CA TYR A 20 8.67 7.91 20.09
C TYR A 20 8.39 6.67 20.93
N GLY A 21 8.48 5.48 20.35
CA GLY A 21 8.21 4.21 21.03
C GLY A 21 9.24 3.95 22.12
N GLY A 22 10.46 3.65 21.68
CA GLY A 22 11.52 3.22 22.56
C GLY A 22 12.32 4.32 23.27
N SER A 23 13.37 3.86 23.95
CA SER A 23 14.34 4.70 24.64
C SER A 23 15.65 4.81 23.88
N SER A 24 16.19 6.02 23.83
CA SER A 24 17.50 6.32 23.25
C SER A 24 18.66 6.18 24.25
N ASN A 25 18.39 5.72 25.49
CA ASN A 25 19.42 5.63 26.53
C ASN A 25 20.23 4.33 26.43
N PRO A 26 21.58 4.40 26.45
CA PRO A 26 22.42 3.21 26.41
C PRO A 26 22.15 2.24 27.58
N GLY A 27 21.85 0.98 27.24
CA GLY A 27 21.66 -0.09 28.22
C GLY A 27 20.23 -0.26 28.74
N GLU A 28 19.28 0.53 28.23
CA GLU A 28 17.86 0.27 28.42
C GLU A 28 17.39 -0.87 27.49
N LEU A 29 16.31 -1.53 27.89
CA LEU A 29 15.73 -2.60 27.08
C LEU A 29 15.07 -1.98 25.85
N VAL A 30 15.43 -2.51 24.69
CA VAL A 30 14.70 -2.30 23.44
C VAL A 30 13.34 -2.99 23.57
N GLY A 31 12.28 -2.30 23.17
CA GLY A 31 10.89 -2.73 23.35
C GLY A 31 10.21 -2.91 22.01
N ASP A 32 9.32 -3.89 21.92
CA ASP A 32 8.38 -4.00 20.80
C ASP A 32 7.14 -3.18 21.17
N ASP A 33 6.92 -2.06 20.48
CA ASP A 33 5.93 -1.06 20.84
C ASP A 33 4.67 -1.14 19.96
N VAL A 34 3.53 -0.79 20.56
CA VAL A 34 2.25 -0.65 19.85
C VAL A 34 1.79 0.80 19.90
N ILE A 35 1.73 1.45 18.75
CA ILE A 35 1.42 2.87 18.61
C ILE A 35 0.10 3.03 17.85
N TYR A 36 -0.92 3.54 18.56
CA TYR A 36 -2.16 3.99 17.96
C TYR A 36 -2.02 5.47 17.63
N GLY A 37 -2.10 5.82 16.34
CA GLY A 37 -1.87 7.21 15.94
C GLY A 37 -2.97 8.16 16.36
N GLY A 38 -4.20 7.66 16.45
CA GLY A 38 -5.35 8.49 16.73
C GLY A 38 -5.72 9.36 15.54
N ILE A 39 -6.19 10.58 15.79
CA ILE A 39 -6.74 11.50 14.79
C ILE A 39 -5.82 12.71 14.65
N GLY A 40 -5.32 12.92 13.44
CA GLY A 40 -4.64 14.15 13.09
C GLY A 40 -3.44 13.93 12.17
N SER A 41 -2.56 14.91 12.15
CA SER A 41 -1.31 14.83 11.40
C SER A 41 -0.17 14.61 12.38
N ASP A 42 0.41 13.43 12.31
CA ASP A 42 1.26 12.92 13.38
C ASP A 42 2.62 12.45 12.83
N PHE A 43 3.57 12.29 13.75
CA PHE A 43 4.88 11.74 13.49
C PHE A 43 5.14 10.59 14.47
N PHE A 44 5.52 9.43 13.94
CA PHE A 44 5.75 8.21 14.69
C PHE A 44 7.14 7.63 14.36
N ASP A 45 7.86 7.24 15.41
CA ASP A 45 9.17 6.56 15.35
C ASP A 45 9.27 5.57 16.53
N GLY A 46 9.09 4.29 16.24
CA GLY A 46 9.13 3.18 17.19
C GLY A 46 10.55 2.95 17.75
N GLN A 47 11.55 3.26 16.94
CA GLN A 47 12.98 3.07 17.20
C GLN A 47 13.38 1.60 17.11
N GLY A 48 14.19 1.08 18.05
CA GLY A 48 14.56 -0.32 17.99
C GLY A 48 13.44 -1.19 18.53
N GLY A 49 13.32 -2.42 18.00
CA GLY A 49 12.26 -3.36 18.37
C GLY A 49 11.46 -3.73 17.13
N SER A 50 10.53 -4.68 17.30
CA SER A 50 9.52 -4.99 16.27
C SER A 50 8.24 -4.23 16.58
N ASP A 51 8.07 -3.07 15.97
CA ASP A 51 7.03 -2.12 16.31
C ASP A 51 5.77 -2.28 15.47
N THR A 52 4.63 -1.86 16.02
CA THR A 52 3.33 -1.91 15.35
C THR A 52 2.62 -0.56 15.40
N TYR A 53 2.46 0.06 14.24
CA TYR A 53 1.76 1.31 14.03
C TYR A 53 0.34 1.04 13.52
N ILE A 54 -0.66 1.56 14.22
CA ILE A 54 -2.07 1.39 13.87
C ILE A 54 -2.70 2.76 13.61
N MET A 55 -3.07 2.99 12.35
CA MET A 55 -3.64 4.24 11.86
C MET A 55 -5.05 4.00 11.39
N SER A 56 -5.97 4.88 11.77
CA SER A 56 -7.36 4.84 11.33
C SER A 56 -7.68 6.15 10.63
N LEU A 57 -8.01 6.08 9.35
CA LEU A 57 -8.35 7.24 8.53
C LEU A 57 -9.82 7.60 8.73
N GLN A 58 -10.14 8.89 8.62
CA GLN A 58 -11.43 9.43 9.04
C GLN A 58 -12.39 9.67 7.88
N GLY A 59 -11.88 9.71 6.65
CA GLY A 59 -12.67 9.90 5.43
C GLY A 59 -13.33 11.28 5.33
N ALA A 60 -14.37 11.36 4.50
CA ALA A 60 -15.25 12.53 4.37
C ALA A 60 -14.54 13.84 3.99
N ASP A 61 -14.53 14.83 4.89
CA ASP A 61 -13.95 16.16 4.66
C ASP A 61 -12.59 16.32 5.38
N ASN A 62 -12.01 15.21 5.87
CA ASN A 62 -10.77 15.23 6.63
C ASN A 62 -9.55 15.27 5.73
N SER A 63 -8.52 16.00 6.17
CA SER A 63 -7.19 15.96 5.60
C SER A 63 -6.16 15.83 6.71
N SER A 64 -5.18 14.96 6.50
CA SER A 64 -4.08 14.73 7.43
C SER A 64 -2.81 14.35 6.68
N LEU A 65 -1.68 14.56 7.36
CA LEU A 65 -0.37 14.09 6.92
C LEU A 65 0.28 13.36 8.09
N ILE A 66 0.35 12.04 7.98
CA ILE A 66 0.96 11.15 8.97
C ILE A 66 2.32 10.70 8.44
N ASN A 67 3.33 10.68 9.31
CA ASN A 67 4.66 10.16 8.99
C ASN A 67 5.01 9.03 9.96
N VAL A 68 5.28 7.85 9.42
CA VAL A 68 5.74 6.67 10.16
C VAL A 68 7.16 6.38 9.70
N PHE A 69 8.15 6.91 10.41
CA PHE A 69 9.56 6.77 10.05
C PHE A 69 10.26 6.01 11.16
N ASP A 70 10.36 4.70 10.96
CA ASP A 70 11.04 3.83 11.90
C ASP A 70 12.56 3.99 11.76
N THR A 71 13.22 4.29 12.87
CA THR A 71 14.69 4.44 12.92
C THR A 71 15.41 3.20 13.43
N GLY A 72 14.68 2.12 13.72
CA GLY A 72 15.19 0.79 14.00
C GLY A 72 16.14 0.30 12.92
N THR A 73 17.17 -0.44 13.31
CA THR A 73 18.20 -0.92 12.37
C THR A 73 18.58 -2.37 12.54
N ASP A 74 17.98 -3.09 13.49
CA ASP A 74 18.25 -4.51 13.66
C ASP A 74 17.47 -5.30 12.59
N PRO A 75 18.14 -5.97 11.64
CA PRO A 75 17.46 -6.70 10.57
C PRO A 75 16.73 -7.96 11.05
N ALA A 76 16.84 -8.31 12.34
CA ALA A 76 16.04 -9.39 12.94
C ALA A 76 14.63 -8.93 13.34
N ASP A 77 14.43 -7.62 13.51
CA ASP A 77 13.16 -7.04 13.89
C ASP A 77 12.22 -6.93 12.67
N THR A 78 10.93 -6.71 12.90
CA THR A 78 9.95 -6.56 11.83
C THR A 78 8.87 -5.57 12.23
N ASP A 79 8.83 -4.45 11.52
CA ASP A 79 7.90 -3.38 11.81
C ASP A 79 6.65 -3.50 10.95
N PHE A 80 5.50 -3.24 11.59
CA PHE A 80 4.17 -3.35 11.01
C PHE A 80 3.49 -2.00 10.96
N LEU A 81 3.08 -1.59 9.77
CA LEU A 81 2.18 -0.48 9.56
C LEU A 81 0.81 -1.00 9.13
N ILE A 82 -0.19 -0.77 9.98
CA ILE A 82 -1.58 -1.14 9.74
C ILE A 82 -2.41 0.13 9.54
N ILE A 83 -3.03 0.25 8.38
CA ILE A 83 -3.87 1.38 7.99
C ILE A 83 -5.29 0.87 7.80
N ASN A 84 -6.23 1.44 8.54
CA ASN A 84 -7.66 1.17 8.40
C ASN A 84 -8.35 2.35 7.72
N GLY A 85 -9.17 2.03 6.72
CA GLY A 85 -10.16 2.93 6.13
C GLY A 85 -11.35 3.16 7.05
N THR A 86 -12.49 3.43 6.43
CA THR A 86 -13.77 3.71 7.07
C THR A 86 -14.77 2.59 6.81
N ASP A 87 -15.94 2.65 7.46
CA ASP A 87 -17.04 1.73 7.14
C ASP A 87 -17.83 2.17 5.87
N PHE A 88 -17.24 3.03 5.05
CA PHE A 88 -17.83 3.57 3.81
C PHE A 88 -16.86 3.37 2.65
N ALA A 89 -17.41 3.44 1.43
CA ALA A 89 -16.61 3.39 0.21
C ALA A 89 -15.45 4.39 0.22
N ASP A 90 -14.24 3.85 0.19
CA ASP A 90 -12.97 4.54 0.23
C ASP A 90 -12.23 4.47 -1.11
N GLN A 91 -11.30 5.41 -1.31
CA GLN A 91 -10.42 5.41 -2.49
C GLN A 91 -8.97 5.56 -2.06
N PHE A 92 -8.25 4.45 -2.04
CA PHE A 92 -6.84 4.37 -1.72
C PHE A 92 -5.94 4.53 -2.94
N LEU A 93 -4.83 5.23 -2.73
CA LEU A 93 -3.72 5.34 -3.66
C LEU A 93 -2.42 4.97 -2.96
N LEU A 94 -1.72 3.97 -3.50
CA LEU A 94 -0.43 3.50 -2.99
C LEU A 94 0.66 3.79 -4.00
N ARG A 95 1.73 4.47 -3.56
CA ARG A 95 2.90 4.76 -4.39
C ARG A 95 4.18 4.66 -3.59
N ALA A 96 5.27 4.42 -4.30
CA ALA A 96 6.62 4.56 -3.78
C ALA A 96 7.47 5.40 -4.74
N SER A 97 8.32 6.24 -4.18
CA SER A 97 9.27 7.07 -4.93
C SER A 97 10.20 6.21 -5.80
N ALA A 98 10.68 6.79 -6.90
CA ALA A 98 11.71 6.17 -7.73
C ALA A 98 13.07 6.11 -7.01
N ASP A 99 13.31 7.00 -6.04
CA ASP A 99 14.47 6.90 -5.15
C ASP A 99 14.22 5.77 -4.14
N LEU A 100 15.20 4.87 -3.98
CA LEU A 100 15.12 3.76 -3.04
C LEU A 100 15.10 4.23 -1.58
N ASN A 101 15.67 5.41 -1.30
CA ASN A 101 15.58 6.08 -0.01
C ASN A 101 14.48 7.16 -0.01
N GLY A 102 13.63 7.18 -1.02
CA GLY A 102 12.51 8.11 -1.13
C GLY A 102 11.23 7.53 -0.52
N LEU A 103 10.32 8.44 -0.17
CA LEU A 103 9.07 8.14 0.51
C LEU A 103 8.23 7.10 -0.23
N ALA A 104 7.58 6.23 0.53
CA ALA A 104 6.41 5.51 0.09
C ALA A 104 5.21 5.98 0.89
N PHE A 105 4.03 5.91 0.29
CA PHE A 105 2.84 6.42 0.94
C PHE A 105 1.60 5.63 0.58
N VAL A 106 0.63 5.73 1.49
CA VAL A 106 -0.77 5.37 1.26
C VAL A 106 -1.58 6.64 1.45
N ALA A 107 -2.47 6.94 0.50
CA ALA A 107 -3.36 8.09 0.59
C ALA A 107 -4.81 7.67 0.44
N LEU A 108 -5.67 8.14 1.33
CA LEU A 108 -7.11 8.09 1.17
C LEU A 108 -7.57 9.39 0.49
N LEU A 109 -8.15 9.23 -0.70
CA LEU A 109 -8.63 10.32 -1.54
C LEU A 109 -10.07 10.67 -1.14
N ASN A 110 -10.21 11.73 -0.35
CA ASN A 110 -11.46 12.18 0.22
C ASN A 110 -12.22 13.15 -0.69
N ARG A 111 -13.42 13.55 -0.26
CA ARG A 111 -14.30 14.44 -1.03
C ARG A 111 -13.72 15.84 -1.13
N ASP A 112 -14.13 16.58 -2.17
CA ASP A 112 -13.76 17.98 -2.37
C ASP A 112 -12.24 18.26 -2.42
N GLY A 113 -11.44 17.24 -2.76
CA GLY A 113 -9.98 17.34 -2.86
C GLY A 113 -9.25 17.23 -1.52
N ASN A 114 -9.95 16.89 -0.44
CA ASN A 114 -9.32 16.53 0.82
C ASN A 114 -8.54 15.21 0.67
N VAL A 115 -7.46 15.05 1.43
CA VAL A 115 -6.61 13.85 1.37
C VAL A 115 -6.04 13.58 2.76
N GLU A 116 -6.16 12.33 3.19
CA GLU A 116 -5.39 11.81 4.33
C GLU A 116 -4.23 10.99 3.78
N ARG A 117 -3.02 11.51 3.92
CA ARG A 117 -1.80 10.91 3.42
C ARG A 117 -0.98 10.35 4.58
N LEU A 118 -0.47 9.15 4.41
CA LEU A 118 0.46 8.52 5.31
C LEU A 118 1.74 8.17 4.56
N ASP A 119 2.84 8.84 4.93
CA ASP A 119 4.18 8.55 4.47
C ASP A 119 4.85 7.55 5.41
N TYR A 120 5.59 6.59 4.85
CA TYR A 120 6.31 5.59 5.63
C TYR A 120 7.72 5.31 5.09
N GLU A 121 8.63 5.04 6.03
CA GLU A 121 10.01 4.61 5.84
C GLU A 121 10.41 3.69 7.00
N GLY A 122 11.27 2.70 6.73
CA GLY A 122 11.75 1.80 7.78
C GLY A 122 10.77 0.71 8.19
N VAL A 123 9.67 0.51 7.46
CA VAL A 123 8.66 -0.52 7.78
C VAL A 123 8.79 -1.73 6.84
N GLU A 124 8.82 -2.95 7.37
CA GLU A 124 8.90 -4.19 6.59
C GLU A 124 7.54 -4.68 6.08
N VAL A 125 6.48 -4.47 6.86
CA VAL A 125 5.12 -4.98 6.56
C VAL A 125 4.10 -3.85 6.55
N LEU A 126 3.43 -3.69 5.41
CA LEU A 126 2.29 -2.80 5.24
C LEU A 126 0.99 -3.61 5.15
N VAL A 127 -0.02 -3.22 5.92
CA VAL A 127 -1.39 -3.74 5.82
C VAL A 127 -2.34 -2.58 5.61
N VAL A 128 -3.16 -2.63 4.56
CA VAL A 128 -4.22 -1.65 4.28
C VAL A 128 -5.57 -2.36 4.26
N ASN A 129 -6.50 -1.89 5.09
CA ASN A 129 -7.84 -2.47 5.24
C ASN A 129 -8.89 -1.46 4.76
N GLY A 130 -9.71 -1.84 3.78
CA GLY A 130 -10.88 -1.07 3.34
C GLY A 130 -12.03 -1.13 4.35
N LEU A 131 -12.23 -2.29 4.97
CA LEU A 131 -13.26 -2.61 5.96
C LEU A 131 -14.63 -2.87 5.34
N ALA A 132 -15.44 -1.85 5.11
CA ALA A 132 -16.79 -2.01 4.57
C ALA A 132 -17.10 -0.90 3.58
N GLY A 133 -17.95 -1.21 2.60
CA GLY A 133 -18.22 -0.31 1.49
C GLY A 133 -17.50 -0.79 0.22
N ASP A 134 -17.83 -0.16 -0.89
CA ASP A 134 -17.27 -0.51 -2.20
C ASP A 134 -15.95 0.24 -2.38
N ASP A 135 -14.86 -0.35 -1.93
CA ASP A 135 -13.57 0.30 -1.81
C ASP A 135 -12.75 0.21 -3.11
N ARG A 136 -11.86 1.18 -3.31
CA ARG A 136 -11.02 1.26 -4.51
C ARG A 136 -9.57 1.40 -4.16
N PHE A 137 -8.73 0.51 -4.68
CA PHE A 137 -7.29 0.53 -4.46
C PHE A 137 -6.55 0.72 -5.79
N ALA A 138 -5.83 1.83 -5.92
CA ALA A 138 -4.94 2.07 -7.04
C ALA A 138 -3.48 1.97 -6.58
N VAL A 139 -2.74 1.00 -7.11
CA VAL A 139 -1.36 0.70 -6.69
C VAL A 139 -0.40 0.95 -7.84
N ASP A 140 0.49 1.94 -7.69
CA ASP A 140 1.59 2.17 -8.64
C ASP A 140 2.90 1.56 -8.17
N ASP A 141 3.13 1.49 -6.84
CA ASP A 141 4.24 0.80 -6.22
C ASP A 141 4.05 0.71 -4.68
N VAL A 142 4.85 -0.15 -4.02
CA VAL A 142 4.98 -0.26 -2.55
C VAL A 142 6.44 -0.51 -2.16
N ARG A 143 6.85 -0.05 -0.97
CA ARG A 143 8.23 -0.21 -0.45
C ARG A 143 8.38 -1.34 0.57
N ALA A 144 7.30 -1.73 1.22
CA ALA A 144 7.21 -2.82 2.17
C ALA A 144 6.47 -4.02 1.56
N LYS A 145 6.62 -5.22 2.15
CA LYS A 145 5.71 -6.32 1.81
C LYS A 145 4.30 -5.89 2.19
N ALA A 146 3.38 -5.95 1.23
CA ALA A 146 2.05 -5.38 1.41
C ALA A 146 0.96 -6.46 1.49
N THR A 147 -0.04 -6.22 2.32
CA THR A 147 -1.34 -6.90 2.28
C THR A 147 -2.44 -5.86 2.12
N ILE A 148 -3.33 -6.06 1.15
CA ILE A 148 -4.54 -5.26 1.02
C ILE A 148 -5.75 -6.17 1.32
N ASN A 149 -6.61 -5.71 2.22
CA ASN A 149 -7.87 -6.36 2.52
C ASN A 149 -9.01 -5.42 2.08
N GLY A 150 -9.85 -5.86 1.14
CA GLY A 150 -11.04 -5.11 0.72
C GLY A 150 -12.05 -5.03 1.85
N GLY A 151 -12.63 -6.17 2.18
CA GLY A 151 -13.52 -6.33 3.33
C GLY A 151 -14.92 -6.77 2.87
N ILE A 152 -15.94 -5.99 3.22
CA ILE A 152 -17.33 -6.23 2.82
C ILE A 152 -17.74 -5.16 1.82
N GLY A 153 -18.11 -5.54 0.60
CA GLY A 153 -18.55 -4.62 -0.45
C GLY A 153 -18.09 -5.11 -1.81
N GLU A 154 -18.50 -4.42 -2.88
CA GLU A 154 -17.96 -4.67 -4.21
C GLU A 154 -16.68 -3.86 -4.40
N ASP A 155 -15.53 -4.50 -4.22
CA ASP A 155 -14.24 -3.82 -4.18
C ASP A 155 -13.52 -3.84 -5.54
N PHE A 156 -12.73 -2.79 -5.80
CA PHE A 156 -11.98 -2.63 -7.04
C PHE A 156 -10.48 -2.46 -6.78
N PHE A 157 -9.66 -3.33 -7.36
CA PHE A 157 -8.21 -3.33 -7.22
C PHE A 157 -7.53 -3.13 -8.57
N GLN A 158 -6.76 -2.05 -8.70
CA GLN A 158 -5.93 -1.80 -9.88
C GLN A 158 -4.44 -1.78 -9.53
N ILE A 159 -3.69 -2.73 -10.08
CA ILE A 159 -2.25 -2.86 -9.90
C ILE A 159 -1.55 -2.45 -11.20
N GLY A 160 -0.81 -1.37 -11.13
CA GLY A 160 -0.20 -0.72 -12.29
C GLY A 160 -1.20 0.17 -13.03
N GLN A 161 -0.74 1.35 -13.42
CA GLN A 161 -1.52 2.35 -14.12
C GLN A 161 -0.79 2.81 -15.38
N LEU A 162 -1.57 3.18 -16.41
CA LEU A 162 -1.04 3.69 -17.67
C LEU A 162 -1.28 5.20 -17.75
N TYR A 163 -0.20 5.96 -17.82
CA TYR A 163 -0.17 7.40 -17.88
C TYR A 163 0.13 7.92 -19.28
N LYS A 164 -0.25 9.18 -19.55
CA LYS A 164 0.05 9.85 -20.83
C LYS A 164 1.48 10.41 -20.90
N SER A 165 2.13 10.57 -19.75
CA SER A 165 3.48 11.12 -19.61
C SER A 165 4.19 10.47 -18.42
N GLU A 166 5.51 10.64 -18.36
CA GLU A 166 6.31 10.31 -17.19
C GLU A 166 5.81 11.04 -15.93
N ARG A 167 6.11 10.47 -14.77
CA ARG A 167 5.61 10.93 -13.48
C ARG A 167 6.63 11.80 -12.75
N THR A 168 7.07 12.84 -13.45
CA THR A 168 8.10 13.81 -13.03
C THR A 168 7.51 15.21 -12.83
N PRO A 169 8.24 16.15 -12.19
CA PRO A 169 7.81 17.53 -12.07
C PRO A 169 7.57 18.20 -13.42
N GLU A 170 8.46 17.97 -14.39
CA GLU A 170 8.41 18.62 -15.70
C GLU A 170 7.26 18.11 -16.57
N ALA A 171 6.98 16.81 -16.52
CA ALA A 171 6.04 16.16 -17.44
C ALA A 171 4.62 16.02 -16.87
N ALA A 172 4.47 16.02 -15.54
CA ALA A 172 3.20 15.73 -14.88
C ALA A 172 2.95 16.57 -13.61
N ASN A 173 3.81 17.55 -13.28
CA ASN A 173 3.70 18.36 -12.08
C ASN A 173 3.62 17.49 -10.80
N VAL A 174 4.40 16.41 -10.78
CA VAL A 174 4.58 15.58 -9.59
C VAL A 174 5.60 16.26 -8.68
N ASP A 175 5.37 16.27 -7.37
CA ASP A 175 6.34 16.80 -6.42
C ASP A 175 7.67 16.03 -6.56
N PRO A 176 8.84 16.70 -6.49
CA PRO A 176 10.13 16.02 -6.54
C PRO A 176 10.27 14.81 -5.60
N GLN A 177 9.65 14.84 -4.42
CA GLN A 177 9.68 13.73 -3.46
C GLN A 177 8.77 12.56 -3.88
N ASP A 178 7.72 12.85 -4.66
CA ASP A 178 6.71 11.89 -5.11
C ASP A 178 6.97 11.34 -6.51
N VAL A 179 8.11 11.67 -7.12
CA VAL A 179 8.49 11.12 -8.44
C VAL A 179 8.56 9.61 -8.35
N PHE A 180 7.85 8.91 -9.23
CA PHE A 180 7.85 7.45 -9.27
C PHE A 180 8.15 6.90 -10.66
N ALA A 181 8.69 5.68 -10.69
CA ALA A 181 9.17 5.06 -11.91
C ALA A 181 8.01 4.64 -12.83
N THR A 182 8.19 4.91 -14.12
CA THR A 182 7.31 4.40 -15.18
C THR A 182 8.13 3.88 -16.36
N ILE A 183 7.59 2.90 -17.08
CA ILE A 183 8.19 2.32 -18.27
C ILE A 183 7.41 2.79 -19.49
N GLU A 184 8.09 3.32 -20.51
CA GLU A 184 7.45 3.72 -21.75
C GLU A 184 6.95 2.50 -22.54
N THR A 185 5.68 2.55 -22.93
CA THR A 185 5.00 1.55 -23.75
C THR A 185 4.51 2.20 -25.04
N THR A 186 4.05 1.39 -26.00
CA THR A 186 3.42 1.90 -27.22
C THR A 186 2.13 2.69 -26.99
N ARG A 187 1.59 2.71 -25.76
CA ARG A 187 0.32 3.37 -25.41
C ARG A 187 0.44 4.43 -24.31
N GLY A 188 1.63 4.68 -23.79
CA GLY A 188 1.87 5.58 -22.67
C GLY A 188 2.90 5.04 -21.68
N PHE A 189 2.95 5.59 -20.48
CA PHE A 189 3.92 5.29 -19.44
C PHE A 189 3.29 4.43 -18.35
N LEU A 190 3.76 3.21 -18.20
CA LEU A 190 3.21 2.20 -17.29
C LEU A 190 3.96 2.21 -15.97
N SER A 191 3.27 2.32 -14.83
CA SER A 191 3.92 2.24 -13.51
C SER A 191 4.43 0.82 -13.19
N ASN A 192 5.23 0.69 -12.14
CA ASN A 192 5.79 -0.59 -11.70
C ASN A 192 4.69 -1.57 -11.25
N GLY A 193 3.57 -1.06 -10.76
CA GLY A 193 2.54 -1.83 -10.08
C GLY A 193 2.97 -2.15 -8.66
N ILE A 194 3.87 -3.10 -8.49
CA ILE A 194 4.51 -3.43 -7.21
C ILE A 194 5.97 -3.81 -7.39
N SER A 195 6.85 -3.29 -6.54
CA SER A 195 8.27 -3.64 -6.45
C SER A 195 8.59 -4.53 -5.24
N GLN A 196 7.65 -4.69 -4.31
CA GLN A 196 7.70 -5.67 -3.22
C GLN A 196 6.52 -6.64 -3.29
N PRO A 197 6.63 -7.84 -2.69
CA PRO A 197 5.54 -8.81 -2.71
C PRO A 197 4.25 -8.23 -2.12
N MET A 198 3.12 -8.56 -2.75
CA MET A 198 1.80 -8.10 -2.32
C MET A 198 0.79 -9.25 -2.36
N ASP A 199 0.02 -9.37 -1.29
CA ASP A 199 -1.16 -10.24 -1.22
C ASP A 199 -2.42 -9.34 -1.16
N ILE A 200 -3.44 -9.65 -1.95
CA ILE A 200 -4.73 -8.93 -1.94
C ILE A 200 -5.85 -9.92 -1.67
N ALA A 201 -6.57 -9.74 -0.57
CA ALA A 201 -7.79 -10.46 -0.25
C ALA A 201 -8.99 -9.51 -0.36
N SER A 202 -9.82 -9.67 -1.39
CA SER A 202 -10.93 -8.74 -1.61
C SER A 202 -12.04 -8.93 -0.59
N GLY A 203 -12.44 -10.18 -0.30
CA GLY A 203 -13.29 -10.47 0.85
C GLY A 203 -14.66 -10.96 0.44
N ALA A 204 -15.71 -10.18 0.71
CA ALA A 204 -17.09 -10.55 0.39
C ALA A 204 -17.75 -9.51 -0.50
N GLY A 205 -18.22 -9.95 -1.67
CA GLY A 205 -18.80 -9.11 -2.71
C GLY A 205 -18.40 -9.63 -4.08
N ASP A 206 -18.95 -9.04 -5.14
CA ASP A 206 -18.49 -9.35 -6.50
C ASP A 206 -17.34 -8.38 -6.82
N ASP A 207 -16.09 -8.85 -6.71
CA ASP A 207 -14.92 -7.97 -6.73
C ASP A 207 -14.24 -7.91 -8.10
N GLU A 208 -13.58 -6.78 -8.41
CA GLU A 208 -12.87 -6.58 -9.68
C GLU A 208 -11.37 -6.30 -9.48
N PHE A 209 -10.54 -7.11 -10.13
CA PHE A 209 -9.09 -6.98 -10.17
C PHE A 209 -8.61 -6.64 -11.58
N ILE A 210 -7.81 -5.59 -11.71
CA ILE A 210 -7.12 -5.21 -12.94
C ILE A 210 -5.61 -5.15 -12.70
N VAL A 211 -4.86 -6.02 -13.36
CA VAL A 211 -3.39 -6.04 -13.29
C VAL A 211 -2.81 -5.61 -14.63
N PHE A 212 -2.18 -4.45 -14.67
CA PHE A 212 -1.43 -3.97 -15.84
C PHE A 212 0.06 -4.31 -15.76
N HIS A 213 0.62 -4.32 -14.55
CA HIS A 213 2.03 -4.62 -14.32
C HIS A 213 2.29 -4.98 -12.87
N ASN A 214 3.29 -5.82 -12.62
CA ASN A 214 3.88 -6.10 -11.32
C ASN A 214 5.34 -6.52 -11.54
N LYS A 215 6.27 -6.00 -10.74
CA LYS A 215 7.69 -6.39 -10.77
C LYS A 215 8.05 -7.43 -9.72
N ALA A 216 7.27 -7.51 -8.65
CA ALA A 216 7.36 -8.54 -7.62
C ALA A 216 6.17 -9.50 -7.67
N VAL A 217 6.21 -10.54 -6.84
CA VAL A 217 5.12 -11.53 -6.72
C VAL A 217 3.84 -10.85 -6.23
N LEU A 218 2.75 -11.05 -6.98
CA LEU A 218 1.41 -10.59 -6.63
C LEU A 218 0.49 -11.80 -6.43
N THR A 219 -0.17 -11.90 -5.29
CA THR A 219 -1.19 -12.93 -5.03
C THR A 219 -2.57 -12.29 -4.88
N LEU A 220 -3.58 -12.80 -5.59
CA LEU A 220 -4.94 -12.28 -5.57
C LEU A 220 -5.91 -13.37 -5.08
N TYR A 221 -6.74 -13.03 -4.09
CA TYR A 221 -7.79 -13.88 -3.53
C TYR A 221 -9.14 -13.18 -3.67
N GLY A 222 -10.05 -13.73 -4.49
CA GLY A 222 -11.41 -13.20 -4.70
C GLY A 222 -12.36 -13.41 -3.53
N GLY A 223 -12.22 -14.52 -2.81
CA GLY A 223 -13.02 -14.74 -1.60
C GLY A 223 -14.44 -15.20 -1.90
N ASN A 224 -15.44 -14.46 -1.44
CA ASN A 224 -16.85 -14.83 -1.57
C ASN A 224 -17.58 -13.89 -2.55
N GLY A 225 -18.10 -14.44 -3.64
CA GLY A 225 -18.88 -13.69 -4.63
C GLY A 225 -18.44 -14.07 -6.04
N ASP A 226 -19.03 -13.44 -7.05
CA ASP A 226 -18.62 -13.67 -8.44
C ASP A 226 -17.53 -12.67 -8.83
N ASP A 227 -16.26 -13.11 -8.80
CA ASP A 227 -15.11 -12.20 -8.96
C ASP A 227 -14.59 -12.10 -10.40
N THR A 228 -14.08 -10.92 -10.77
CA THR A 228 -13.50 -10.66 -12.08
C THR A 228 -12.02 -10.31 -12.02
N PHE A 229 -11.18 -11.09 -12.70
CA PHE A 229 -9.74 -10.86 -12.81
C PHE A 229 -9.33 -10.53 -14.24
N THR A 230 -8.76 -9.35 -14.46
CA THR A 230 -8.27 -8.89 -15.77
C THR A 230 -6.76 -8.63 -15.72
N VAL A 231 -5.97 -9.49 -16.38
CA VAL A 231 -4.51 -9.32 -16.50
C VAL A 231 -4.14 -8.87 -17.92
N ARG A 232 -3.51 -7.70 -18.06
CA ARG A 232 -3.12 -7.14 -19.37
C ARG A 232 -1.61 -7.01 -19.51
N ALA A 233 -1.07 -7.46 -20.64
CA ALA A 233 0.30 -7.15 -21.03
C ALA A 233 0.36 -5.92 -21.95
N PHE A 234 1.41 -5.11 -21.78
CA PHE A 234 1.70 -3.96 -22.62
C PHE A 234 3.02 -4.18 -23.35
N ALA A 235 3.04 -3.89 -24.66
CA ALA A 235 4.27 -3.93 -25.44
C ALA A 235 5.15 -2.73 -25.10
N LEU A 236 6.37 -3.00 -24.61
CA LEU A 236 7.38 -1.99 -24.29
C LEU A 236 7.89 -1.32 -25.57
N ALA A 237 8.17 -0.01 -25.49
CA ALA A 237 8.82 0.69 -26.59
C ALA A 237 10.27 0.19 -26.76
N GLY A 238 10.64 -0.33 -27.94
CA GLY A 238 12.03 -0.69 -28.28
C GLY A 238 12.59 -2.02 -27.72
N SER A 239 11.82 -2.75 -26.90
CA SER A 239 12.04 -4.09 -26.31
C SER A 239 13.47 -4.68 -26.24
N GLN A 240 14.03 -4.70 -25.03
CA GLN A 240 14.98 -5.75 -24.57
C GLN A 240 14.63 -6.32 -23.19
N ASP A 241 13.64 -5.77 -22.46
CA ASP A 241 13.35 -6.23 -21.10
C ASP A 241 12.06 -7.07 -21.04
N ASN A 242 12.19 -8.29 -20.52
CA ASN A 242 11.12 -9.29 -20.40
C ASN A 242 10.88 -9.68 -18.93
N LEU A 243 11.48 -8.97 -17.96
CA LEU A 243 11.42 -9.35 -16.55
C LEU A 243 10.10 -8.89 -15.92
N ARG A 244 9.17 -9.84 -15.76
CA ARG A 244 8.00 -9.75 -14.90
C ARG A 244 8.01 -10.93 -13.94
N ASP A 245 7.72 -10.69 -12.67
CA ASP A 245 7.55 -11.76 -11.69
C ASP A 245 6.13 -12.34 -11.73
N ARG A 246 5.98 -13.48 -11.06
CA ARG A 246 4.77 -14.32 -11.09
C ARG A 246 3.56 -13.61 -10.48
N THR A 247 2.40 -13.77 -11.10
CA THR A 247 1.09 -13.43 -10.53
C THR A 247 0.36 -14.72 -10.16
N ASP A 248 -0.07 -14.86 -8.92
CA ASP A 248 -0.85 -16.01 -8.44
C ASP A 248 -2.30 -15.56 -8.20
N ILE A 249 -3.29 -16.28 -8.73
CA ILE A 249 -4.72 -15.91 -8.66
C ILE A 249 -5.52 -17.08 -8.11
N THR A 250 -6.41 -16.81 -7.16
CA THR A 250 -7.41 -17.77 -6.69
C THR A 250 -8.79 -17.13 -6.71
N GLY A 251 -9.73 -17.79 -7.40
CA GLY A 251 -11.10 -17.29 -7.53
C GLY A 251 -11.90 -17.38 -6.22
N GLY A 252 -11.64 -18.39 -5.39
CA GLY A 252 -12.38 -18.58 -4.15
C GLY A 252 -13.72 -19.27 -4.42
N SER A 253 -14.80 -18.73 -3.87
CA SER A 253 -16.15 -19.29 -3.99
C SER A 253 -17.06 -18.38 -4.80
N GLY A 254 -17.67 -18.93 -5.85
CA GLY A 254 -18.53 -18.18 -6.76
C GLY A 254 -18.28 -18.60 -8.20
N ALA A 255 -18.78 -17.81 -9.14
CA ALA A 255 -18.55 -17.97 -10.57
C ALA A 255 -17.53 -16.93 -11.07
N ASP A 256 -16.25 -17.25 -10.94
CA ASP A 256 -15.17 -16.30 -11.24
C ASP A 256 -14.82 -16.22 -12.72
N LEU A 257 -14.51 -15.00 -13.20
CA LEU A 257 -14.10 -14.72 -14.56
C LEU A 257 -12.64 -14.25 -14.63
N ILE A 258 -11.79 -15.03 -15.30
CA ILE A 258 -10.38 -14.66 -15.52
C ILE A 258 -10.13 -14.34 -16.99
N GLN A 259 -9.66 -13.13 -17.28
CA GLN A 259 -9.31 -12.63 -18.60
C GLN A 259 -7.82 -12.28 -18.68
N TYR A 260 -7.12 -12.76 -19.71
CA TYR A 260 -5.72 -12.40 -19.95
C TYR A 260 -5.46 -11.95 -21.39
N ALA A 261 -4.66 -10.90 -21.53
CA ALA A 261 -4.16 -10.41 -22.81
C ALA A 261 -2.66 -10.71 -22.95
N VAL A 262 -2.34 -11.95 -23.36
CA VAL A 262 -1.02 -12.44 -23.84
C VAL A 262 0.14 -12.54 -22.82
N ASN A 263 0.74 -13.73 -22.68
CA ASN A 263 2.05 -14.05 -22.07
C ASN A 263 2.40 -13.40 -20.71
N ALA A 264 1.44 -13.29 -19.79
CA ALA A 264 1.76 -12.99 -18.39
C ALA A 264 2.10 -14.29 -17.63
N PRO A 265 3.16 -14.35 -16.81
CA PRO A 265 3.45 -15.50 -15.95
C PRO A 265 2.42 -15.55 -14.82
N VAL A 266 1.30 -16.25 -15.04
CA VAL A 266 0.21 -16.38 -14.07
C VAL A 266 0.07 -17.84 -13.62
N ASN A 267 0.00 -18.06 -12.30
CA ASN A 267 -0.50 -19.31 -11.72
C ASN A 267 -1.95 -19.09 -11.28
N ILE A 268 -2.83 -20.04 -11.59
CA ILE A 268 -4.24 -19.94 -11.25
C ILE A 268 -4.63 -21.19 -10.46
N ASP A 269 -5.16 -20.98 -9.26
CA ASP A 269 -5.81 -22.01 -8.46
C ASP A 269 -7.31 -21.70 -8.40
N GLY A 270 -8.06 -22.28 -9.34
CA GLY A 270 -9.52 -22.15 -9.38
C GLY A 270 -10.17 -23.19 -8.47
N GLY A 271 -11.11 -22.75 -7.62
CA GLY A 271 -11.97 -23.61 -6.81
C GLY A 271 -12.87 -24.53 -7.63
#